data_AF-A0A914G9N6-F1
#
_entry.id   AF-A0A914G9N6-F1
#
_cell.length_a   1.000
_cell.length_b   1.000
_cell.length_c   1.000
_cell.angle_alpha   90.00
_cell.angle_beta   90.00
_cell.angle_gamma   90.00
#
_symmetry.space_group_name_H-M   'P 1'
#
loop_
_entity.id
_entity.type
_entity.pdbx_description
1 polymer ?
#
loop_
_entity_poly.entity_id
_entity_poly.type
_entity_poly.pdbx_seq_one_letter_code
_entity_poly.pdbx_strand_id
1 'polypeptide(L)'
;NMRILVGVKRVVDYAVKVRVRADKKSVVTEGVQHSMNPFDEIALEEAVKLKEAKHAKEVVAISIGPAKSQEVLRTALAKGADKAIHIEIDAKAAEQVEPLHVARTIAKIAKDEKFDAVFVGKQAIDDDANQTGQLVAGFLDWPQAMFASKIEHENGYLKVTREIDGGLDTVKVKLPAVVSADLRLNEPRYATLPNIMKAKKKPLDKKTPKDLGIDFTPQTEILE
;
A
#
# COMPACT_ATOMS: atom_id res chain seq x y z
N ASN A 1 16.19 -4.93 13.89
CA ASN A 1 14.80 -5.19 13.48
C ASN A 1 14.30 -4.05 12.63
N MET A 2 13.76 -4.39 11.47
CA MET A 2 13.39 -3.45 10.41
C MET A 2 12.09 -2.68 10.75
N ARG A 3 11.93 -1.47 10.22
CA ARG A 3 10.64 -0.76 10.16
C ARG A 3 10.05 -0.93 8.77
N ILE A 4 8.79 -1.34 8.70
CA ILE A 4 8.09 -1.59 7.44
C ILE A 4 7.02 -0.53 7.23
N LEU A 5 7.07 0.15 6.09
CA LEU A 5 6.01 1.01 5.59
C LEU A 5 5.12 0.20 4.64
N VAL A 6 3.81 0.18 4.85
CA VAL A 6 2.87 -0.59 4.04
C VAL A 6 1.90 0.34 3.34
N GLY A 7 1.91 0.36 2.01
CA GLY A 7 0.93 1.10 1.21
C GLY A 7 -0.42 0.37 1.22
N VAL A 8 -1.50 1.09 1.56
CA VAL A 8 -2.87 0.58 1.49
C VAL A 8 -3.78 1.59 0.76
N LYS A 9 -4.51 1.12 -0.25
CA LYS A 9 -5.44 1.92 -1.06
C LYS A 9 -6.89 1.56 -0.74
N ARG A 10 -7.74 2.58 -0.67
CA ARG A 10 -9.20 2.44 -0.60
C ARG A 10 -9.74 2.40 -2.02
N VAL A 11 -10.34 1.28 -2.40
CA VAL A 11 -10.85 1.03 -3.76
C VAL A 11 -12.32 0.61 -3.69
N VAL A 12 -13.02 0.64 -4.82
CA VAL A 12 -14.35 0.02 -4.92
C VAL A 12 -14.20 -1.47 -4.60
N ASP A 13 -15.12 -2.01 -3.81
CA ASP A 13 -15.04 -3.40 -3.38
C ASP A 13 -15.05 -4.36 -4.58
N TYR A 14 -14.20 -5.38 -4.55
CA TYR A 14 -14.01 -6.31 -5.67
C TYR A 14 -15.28 -7.08 -6.05
N ALA A 15 -16.25 -7.20 -5.13
CA ALA A 15 -17.53 -7.85 -5.41
C ALA A 15 -18.55 -6.92 -6.08
N VAL A 16 -18.28 -5.62 -6.17
CA VAL A 16 -19.17 -4.65 -6.79
C VAL A 16 -19.01 -4.64 -8.31
N LYS A 17 -20.13 -4.76 -9.03
CA LYS A 17 -20.17 -4.47 -10.46
C LYS A 17 -20.09 -2.96 -10.69
N VAL A 18 -18.92 -2.50 -11.12
CA VAL A 18 -18.66 -1.09 -11.44
C VAL A 18 -19.54 -0.63 -12.62
N ARG A 19 -20.01 0.61 -12.55
CA ARG A 19 -20.77 1.29 -13.62
C ARG A 19 -20.02 2.52 -14.08
N VAL A 20 -19.95 2.73 -15.40
CA VAL A 20 -19.38 3.94 -16.00
C VAL A 20 -20.36 5.11 -15.78
N ARG A 21 -19.84 6.30 -15.47
CA ARG A 21 -20.65 7.53 -15.36
C ARG A 21 -21.24 7.90 -16.73
N ALA A 22 -22.34 8.64 -16.73
CA ALA A 22 -22.99 9.09 -17.97
C ALA A 22 -22.11 10.01 -18.83
N ASP A 23 -21.19 10.74 -18.21
CA ASP A 23 -20.22 11.61 -18.88
C ASP A 23 -19.02 10.86 -19.46
N LYS A 24 -18.93 9.53 -19.26
CA LYS A 24 -17.84 8.63 -19.66
C LYS A 24 -16.46 8.94 -19.07
N LYS A 25 -16.34 9.94 -18.19
CA LYS A 25 -15.01 10.37 -17.69
C LYS A 25 -14.46 9.53 -16.54
N SER A 26 -15.33 8.79 -15.86
CA SER A 26 -14.96 7.99 -14.69
C SER A 26 -16.05 6.96 -14.37
N VAL A 27 -15.88 6.26 -13.25
CA VAL A 27 -16.82 5.29 -12.72
C VAL A 27 -17.66 5.86 -11.57
N VAL A 28 -18.84 5.29 -11.37
CA VAL A 28 -19.72 5.65 -10.25
C VAL A 28 -19.11 5.16 -8.94
N THR A 29 -18.73 6.08 -8.06
CA THR A 29 -18.16 5.80 -6.73
C THR A 29 -19.08 6.23 -5.58
N GLU A 30 -20.07 7.08 -5.87
CA GLU A 30 -21.03 7.53 -4.86
C GLU A 30 -22.02 6.41 -4.49
N GLY A 31 -22.27 6.23 -3.19
CA GLY A 31 -23.15 5.17 -2.67
C GLY A 31 -22.63 3.75 -2.88
N VAL A 32 -21.39 3.58 -3.38
CA VAL A 32 -20.78 2.29 -3.65
C VAL A 32 -19.93 1.84 -2.46
N GLN A 33 -20.01 0.55 -2.13
CA GLN A 33 -19.16 -0.05 -1.11
C GLN A 33 -17.69 -0.01 -1.54
N HIS A 34 -16.83 0.40 -0.63
CA HIS A 34 -15.39 0.39 -0.80
C HIS A 34 -14.74 -0.45 0.28
N SER A 35 -13.56 -0.96 -0.01
CA SER A 35 -12.75 -1.75 0.92
C SER A 35 -11.26 -1.49 0.69
N MET A 36 -10.41 -2.15 1.48
CA MET A 36 -8.98 -2.15 1.22
C MET A 36 -8.72 -2.99 -0.03
N ASN A 37 -7.84 -2.52 -0.90
CA ASN A 37 -7.40 -3.29 -2.06
C ASN A 37 -6.90 -4.69 -1.62
N PRO A 38 -7.37 -5.79 -2.23
CA PRO A 38 -7.04 -7.15 -1.76
C PRO A 38 -5.53 -7.43 -1.68
N PHE A 39 -4.74 -6.95 -2.64
CA PHE A 39 -3.29 -7.12 -2.60
C PHE A 39 -2.62 -6.37 -1.43
N ASP A 40 -3.20 -5.24 -1.02
CA ASP A 40 -2.68 -4.45 0.09
C ASP A 40 -2.99 -5.12 1.44
N GLU A 41 -4.10 -5.85 1.55
CA GLU A 41 -4.38 -6.68 2.74
C GLU A 41 -3.30 -7.75 2.93
N ILE A 42 -2.82 -8.34 1.84
CA ILE A 42 -1.78 -9.38 1.83
C ILE A 42 -0.42 -8.79 2.18
N ALA A 43 -0.08 -7.62 1.61
CA ALA A 43 1.13 -6.89 1.94
C ALA A 43 1.17 -6.51 3.44
N LEU A 44 0.04 -6.08 3.98
CA LEU A 44 -0.11 -5.76 5.40
C LEU A 44 0.03 -7.00 6.27
N GLU A 45 -0.65 -8.09 5.94
CA GLU A 45 -0.55 -9.36 6.68
C GLU A 45 0.90 -9.83 6.76
N GLU A 46 1.63 -9.78 5.64
CA GLU A 46 3.03 -10.22 5.61
C GLU A 46 3.92 -9.35 6.51
N ALA A 47 3.74 -8.03 6.46
CA ALA A 47 4.46 -7.12 7.33
C ALA A 47 4.18 -7.39 8.82
N VAL A 48 2.92 -7.71 9.16
CA VAL A 48 2.52 -8.07 10.53
C VAL A 48 3.12 -9.42 10.94
N LYS A 49 3.12 -10.44 10.07
CA LYS A 49 3.78 -11.73 10.32
C LYS A 49 5.28 -11.57 10.58
N LEU A 50 5.97 -10.75 9.80
CA LEU A 50 7.39 -10.44 10.02
C LEU A 50 7.62 -9.75 11.37
N LYS A 51 6.68 -8.91 11.82
CA LYS A 51 6.73 -8.31 13.17
C LYS A 51 6.51 -9.34 14.26
N GLU A 52 5.53 -10.22 14.12
CA GLU A 52 5.23 -11.29 15.09
C GLU A 52 6.39 -12.29 15.22
N ALA A 53 7.06 -12.59 14.11
CA ALA A 53 8.31 -13.35 14.06
C ALA A 53 9.54 -12.59 14.58
N LYS A 54 9.36 -11.36 15.09
CA LYS A 54 10.40 -10.48 15.64
C LYS A 54 11.48 -10.07 14.62
N HIS A 55 11.18 -10.13 13.32
CA HIS A 55 12.07 -9.61 12.27
C HIS A 55 11.85 -8.11 12.02
N ALA A 56 10.61 -7.63 12.19
CA ALA A 56 10.27 -6.22 12.20
C ALA A 56 9.99 -5.70 13.62
N LYS A 57 10.26 -4.42 13.87
CA LYS A 57 9.96 -3.75 15.14
C LYS A 57 8.71 -2.87 15.09
N GLU A 58 8.34 -2.40 13.90
CA GLU A 58 7.21 -1.50 13.69
C GLU A 58 6.67 -1.68 12.27
N VAL A 59 5.35 -1.71 12.14
CA VAL A 59 4.61 -1.71 10.88
C VAL A 59 3.76 -0.44 10.84
N VAL A 60 3.98 0.40 9.84
CA VAL A 60 3.24 1.65 9.64
C VAL A 60 2.47 1.55 8.34
N ALA A 61 1.15 1.75 8.38
CA ALA A 61 0.32 1.80 7.18
C ALA A 61 0.28 3.23 6.62
N ILE A 62 0.31 3.40 5.30
CA ILE A 62 0.15 4.69 4.63
C ILE A 62 -0.92 4.61 3.55
N SER A 63 -1.77 5.63 3.48
CA SER A 63 -2.78 5.78 2.43
C SER A 63 -2.84 7.22 1.96
N ILE A 64 -3.00 7.41 0.65
CA ILE A 64 -3.12 8.71 0.00
C ILE A 64 -4.51 8.78 -0.63
N GLY A 65 -5.29 9.78 -0.25
CA GLY A 65 -6.67 9.89 -0.74
C GLY A 65 -7.55 10.81 0.11
N PRO A 66 -8.85 10.85 -0.17
CA PRO A 66 -9.80 11.68 0.56
C PRO A 66 -9.91 11.26 2.02
N ALA A 67 -10.59 12.06 2.84
CA ALA A 67 -10.86 11.78 4.25
C ALA A 67 -11.37 10.35 4.52
N LYS A 68 -12.18 9.79 3.60
CA LYS A 68 -12.70 8.41 3.67
C LYS A 68 -11.61 7.33 3.64
N SER A 69 -10.41 7.62 3.14
CA SER A 69 -9.27 6.69 3.15
C SER A 69 -8.80 6.34 4.56
N GLN A 70 -9.19 7.12 5.57
CA GLN A 70 -8.98 6.74 6.97
C GLN A 70 -9.67 5.41 7.31
N GLU A 71 -10.76 5.03 6.64
CA GLU A 71 -11.45 3.74 6.86
C GLU A 71 -10.48 2.56 6.70
N VAL A 72 -9.74 2.51 5.58
CA VAL A 72 -8.79 1.42 5.32
C VAL A 72 -7.56 1.50 6.22
N LEU A 73 -7.12 2.70 6.61
CA LEU A 73 -6.06 2.87 7.61
C LEU A 73 -6.49 2.34 8.99
N ARG A 74 -7.73 2.58 9.41
CA ARG A 74 -8.27 2.03 10.66
C ARG A 74 -8.38 0.52 10.59
N THR A 75 -8.77 -0.04 9.45
CA THR A 75 -8.71 -1.49 9.22
C THR A 75 -7.29 -2.01 9.33
N ALA A 76 -6.29 -1.32 8.75
CA ALA A 76 -4.90 -1.73 8.85
C ALA A 76 -4.38 -1.75 10.29
N LEU A 77 -4.72 -0.70 11.07
CA LEU A 77 -4.43 -0.60 12.49
C LEU A 77 -5.09 -1.72 13.31
N ALA A 78 -6.30 -2.13 12.94
CA ALA A 78 -7.03 -3.23 13.58
C ALA A 78 -6.47 -4.61 13.21
N LYS A 79 -5.91 -4.77 12.00
CA LYS A 79 -5.28 -6.00 11.53
C LYS A 79 -3.83 -6.17 12.04
N GLY A 80 -3.19 -5.12 12.54
CA GLY A 80 -1.91 -5.27 13.24
C GLY A 80 -0.90 -4.16 13.03
N ALA A 81 -1.15 -3.19 12.15
CA ALA A 81 -0.28 -2.01 12.03
C ALA A 81 -0.19 -1.26 13.36
N ASP A 82 0.99 -0.73 13.67
CA ASP A 82 1.27 0.01 14.91
C ASP A 82 0.80 1.47 14.80
N LYS A 83 1.02 2.07 13.63
CA LYS A 83 0.65 3.45 13.29
C LYS A 83 0.11 3.54 11.87
N ALA A 84 -0.57 4.63 11.59
CA ALA A 84 -1.06 4.98 10.27
C ALA A 84 -0.62 6.40 9.88
N ILE A 85 -0.39 6.62 8.59
CA ILE A 85 -0.14 7.92 7.98
C ILE A 85 -1.20 8.12 6.90
N HIS A 86 -1.99 9.18 7.03
CA HIS A 86 -2.95 9.60 6.01
C HIS A 86 -2.39 10.82 5.29
N ILE A 87 -2.14 10.67 3.99
CA ILE A 87 -1.86 11.80 3.11
C ILE A 87 -3.21 12.28 2.57
N GLU A 88 -3.74 13.31 3.24
CA GLU A 88 -5.05 13.85 2.96
C GLU A 88 -5.00 14.76 1.73
N ILE A 89 -5.86 14.44 0.76
CA ILE A 89 -6.09 15.22 -0.45
C ILE A 89 -7.59 15.43 -0.63
N ASP A 90 -7.96 16.49 -1.37
CA ASP A 90 -9.35 16.74 -1.72
C ASP A 90 -9.93 15.58 -2.56
N ALA A 91 -11.24 15.34 -2.44
CA ALA A 91 -11.91 14.25 -3.14
C ALA A 91 -11.84 14.38 -4.67
N LYS A 92 -11.86 15.60 -5.22
CA LYS A 92 -11.72 15.83 -6.66
C LYS A 92 -10.28 15.60 -7.11
N ALA A 93 -9.31 16.07 -6.33
CA ALA A 93 -7.89 15.82 -6.61
C ALA A 93 -7.55 14.31 -6.56
N ALA A 94 -8.22 13.56 -5.68
CA ALA A 94 -8.03 12.12 -5.57
C ALA A 94 -8.41 11.33 -6.84
N GLU A 95 -9.34 11.84 -7.65
CA GLU A 95 -9.70 11.21 -8.94
C GLU A 95 -8.56 11.27 -9.97
N GLN A 96 -7.56 12.12 -9.75
CA GLN A 96 -6.44 12.36 -10.67
C GLN A 96 -5.09 11.87 -10.10
N VAL A 97 -5.13 11.09 -9.01
CA VAL A 97 -3.91 10.54 -8.41
C VAL A 97 -3.39 9.38 -9.22
N GLU A 98 -2.25 9.61 -9.87
CA GLU A 98 -1.50 8.59 -10.60
C GLU A 98 -0.51 7.83 -9.69
N PRO A 99 -0.08 6.62 -10.09
CA PRO A 99 0.98 5.86 -9.43
C PRO A 99 2.27 6.68 -9.19
N LEU A 100 2.57 7.64 -10.06
CA LEU A 100 3.72 8.54 -9.93
C LEU A 100 3.65 9.39 -8.65
N HIS A 101 2.50 10.01 -8.38
CA HIS A 101 2.30 10.83 -7.17
C HIS A 101 2.41 9.98 -5.91
N VAL A 102 1.79 8.80 -5.95
CA VAL A 102 1.82 7.84 -4.85
C VAL A 102 3.25 7.39 -4.56
N ALA A 103 4.00 7.03 -5.60
CA ALA A 103 5.36 6.56 -5.48
C ALA A 103 6.32 7.62 -4.92
N ARG A 104 6.23 8.88 -5.39
CA ARG A 104 7.01 10.00 -4.83
C ARG A 104 6.70 10.21 -3.36
N THR A 105 5.43 10.11 -2.98
CA THR A 105 4.96 10.29 -1.60
C THR A 105 5.49 9.21 -0.68
N ILE A 106 5.32 7.94 -1.06
CA ILE A 106 5.82 6.80 -0.29
C ILE A 106 7.36 6.86 -0.19
N ALA A 107 8.07 7.18 -1.27
CA ALA A 107 9.52 7.32 -1.26
C ALA A 107 9.99 8.44 -0.31
N LYS A 108 9.32 9.61 -0.33
CA LYS A 108 9.64 10.72 0.58
C LYS A 108 9.48 10.31 2.04
N ILE A 109 8.35 9.71 2.40
CA ILE A 109 8.08 9.23 3.76
C ILE A 109 9.07 8.13 4.17
N ALA A 110 9.30 7.15 3.30
CA ALA A 110 10.25 6.07 3.54
C ALA A 110 11.64 6.61 3.90
N LYS A 111 12.11 7.62 3.16
CA LYS A 111 13.41 8.28 3.38
C LYS A 111 13.43 9.15 4.63
N ASP A 112 12.48 10.06 4.78
CA ASP A 112 12.44 11.03 5.88
C ASP A 112 12.32 10.34 7.24
N GLU A 113 11.46 9.34 7.31
CA GLU A 113 11.24 8.59 8.55
C GLU A 113 12.21 7.43 8.71
N LYS A 114 13.11 7.15 7.75
CA LYS A 114 14.10 6.04 7.83
C LYS A 114 13.43 4.67 8.00
N PHE A 115 12.55 4.33 7.07
CA PHE A 115 12.04 2.98 6.93
C PHE A 115 13.10 2.07 6.30
N ASP A 116 13.02 0.79 6.64
CA ASP A 116 13.95 -0.24 6.15
C ASP A 116 13.32 -1.11 5.06
N ALA A 117 11.99 -1.11 4.94
CA ALA A 117 11.30 -1.80 3.86
C ALA A 117 9.99 -1.08 3.51
N VAL A 118 9.62 -1.15 2.23
CA VAL A 118 8.29 -0.72 1.75
C VAL A 118 7.57 -1.93 1.16
N PHE A 119 6.38 -2.22 1.67
CA PHE A 119 5.52 -3.29 1.19
C PHE A 119 4.28 -2.68 0.55
N VAL A 120 3.92 -3.13 -0.65
CA VAL A 120 2.72 -2.68 -1.37
C VAL A 120 2.01 -3.90 -1.97
N GLY A 121 0.74 -3.78 -2.34
CA GLY A 121 0.12 -4.75 -3.23
C GLY A 121 0.78 -4.75 -4.62
N LYS A 122 0.67 -5.87 -5.34
CA LYS A 122 1.08 -5.97 -6.75
C LYS A 122 0.46 -4.86 -7.60
N GLN A 123 -0.85 -4.71 -7.54
CA GLN A 123 -1.60 -3.68 -8.26
C GLN A 123 -2.82 -3.24 -7.44
N ALA A 124 -3.40 -2.11 -7.81
CA ALA A 124 -4.72 -1.73 -7.32
C ALA A 124 -5.77 -2.15 -8.34
N ILE A 125 -6.86 -2.75 -7.88
CA ILE A 125 -7.90 -3.33 -8.77
C ILE A 125 -8.76 -2.28 -9.50
N ASP A 126 -8.60 -1.00 -9.20
CA ASP A 126 -9.34 0.10 -9.82
C ASP A 126 -8.60 0.75 -10.99
N ASP A 127 -7.27 0.83 -10.93
CA ASP A 127 -6.43 1.33 -12.03
C ASP A 127 -5.67 0.22 -12.79
N ASP A 128 -5.56 -0.98 -12.21
CA ASP A 128 -4.79 -2.13 -12.71
C ASP A 128 -3.37 -1.77 -13.18
N ALA A 129 -2.77 -0.72 -12.64
CA ALA A 129 -1.58 -0.12 -13.20
C ALA A 129 -0.32 -0.98 -13.00
N ASN A 130 -0.26 -1.73 -11.89
CA ASN A 130 0.92 -2.50 -11.47
C ASN A 130 2.24 -1.69 -11.60
N GLN A 131 2.27 -0.45 -11.09
CA GLN A 131 3.40 0.48 -11.26
C GLN A 131 4.01 1.00 -9.97
N THR A 132 3.18 1.25 -8.94
CA THR A 132 3.58 2.00 -7.74
C THR A 132 4.80 1.40 -7.05
N GLY A 133 4.86 0.08 -6.85
CA GLY A 133 5.99 -0.57 -6.17
C GLY A 133 7.32 -0.37 -6.90
N GLN A 134 7.33 -0.56 -8.22
CA GLN A 134 8.51 -0.39 -9.04
C GLN A 134 8.97 1.06 -9.09
N LEU A 135 8.03 2.00 -9.17
CA LEU A 135 8.33 3.44 -9.13
C LEU A 135 8.91 3.86 -7.77
N VAL A 136 8.36 3.36 -6.66
CA VAL A 136 8.92 3.62 -5.31
C VAL A 136 10.36 3.15 -5.23
N ALA A 137 10.65 1.93 -5.72
CA ALA A 137 12.00 1.39 -5.75
C ALA A 137 12.95 2.27 -6.57
N GLY A 138 12.51 2.73 -7.75
CA GLY A 138 13.28 3.64 -8.59
C GLY A 138 13.57 4.99 -7.94
N PHE A 139 12.59 5.61 -7.26
CA PHE A 139 12.80 6.88 -6.55
C PHE A 139 13.71 6.77 -5.34
N LEU A 140 13.72 5.61 -4.68
CA LEU A 140 14.57 5.34 -3.51
C LEU A 140 15.96 4.82 -3.89
N ASP A 141 16.16 4.39 -5.14
CA ASP A 141 17.31 3.59 -5.58
C ASP A 141 17.48 2.33 -4.71
N TRP A 142 16.36 1.66 -4.41
CA TRP A 142 16.33 0.44 -3.59
C TRP A 142 16.16 -0.80 -4.46
N PRO A 143 16.77 -1.94 -4.07
CA PRO A 143 16.44 -3.21 -4.70
C PRO A 143 14.97 -3.55 -4.49
N GLN A 144 14.41 -4.27 -5.46
CA GLN A 144 13.00 -4.61 -5.47
C GLN A 144 12.76 -6.10 -5.65
N ALA A 145 11.71 -6.62 -5.02
CA ALA A 145 11.21 -7.97 -5.23
C ALA A 145 9.70 -7.92 -5.50
N MET A 146 9.34 -7.93 -6.77
CA MET A 146 7.94 -7.83 -7.20
C MET A 146 7.28 -9.21 -7.28
N PHE A 147 5.97 -9.25 -7.05
CA PHE A 147 5.13 -10.46 -7.17
C PHE A 147 5.51 -11.54 -6.16
N ALA A 148 5.84 -11.14 -4.93
CA ALA A 148 6.25 -12.04 -3.88
C ALA A 148 5.12 -13.03 -3.52
N SER A 149 5.43 -14.32 -3.53
CA SER A 149 4.59 -15.41 -3.01
C SER A 149 5.21 -16.12 -1.80
N LYS A 150 6.46 -15.79 -1.45
CA LYS A 150 7.07 -16.16 -0.16
C LYS A 150 8.13 -15.14 0.23
N ILE A 151 8.23 -14.78 1.51
CA ILE A 151 9.29 -13.91 2.04
C ILE A 151 9.96 -14.59 3.23
N GLU A 152 11.29 -14.60 3.22
CA GLU A 152 12.13 -15.08 4.32
C GLU A 152 13.16 -14.00 4.67
N HIS A 153 13.25 -13.63 5.95
CA HIS A 153 14.25 -12.66 6.41
C HIS A 153 15.57 -13.37 6.75
N GLU A 154 16.67 -12.94 6.11
CA GLU A 154 18.00 -13.49 6.30
C GLU A 154 19.01 -12.37 6.58
N ASN A 155 19.33 -12.11 7.85
CA ASN A 155 20.45 -11.24 8.28
C ASN A 155 20.74 -10.02 7.37
N GLY A 156 19.79 -9.08 7.30
CA GLY A 156 19.93 -7.86 6.50
C GLY A 156 19.50 -8.00 5.03
N TYR A 157 18.94 -9.15 4.66
CA TYR A 157 18.35 -9.41 3.36
C TYR A 157 16.93 -9.94 3.50
N LEU A 158 16.16 -9.81 2.42
CA LEU A 158 14.95 -10.58 2.19
C LEU A 158 15.23 -11.55 1.05
N LYS A 159 14.98 -12.84 1.30
CA LYS A 159 14.90 -13.86 0.26
C LYS A 159 13.44 -13.97 -0.13
N VAL A 160 13.14 -13.70 -1.40
CA VAL A 160 11.77 -13.56 -1.89
C VAL A 160 11.57 -14.52 -3.06
N THR A 161 10.61 -15.43 -2.93
CA THR A 161 10.11 -16.23 -4.05
C THR A 161 8.99 -15.45 -4.74
N ARG A 162 9.06 -15.38 -6.06
CA ARG A 162 8.26 -14.53 -6.92
C ARG A 162 7.49 -15.38 -7.91
N GLU A 163 6.25 -14.99 -8.17
CA GLU A 163 5.47 -15.52 -9.29
C GLU A 163 5.94 -14.86 -10.60
N ILE A 164 6.33 -15.69 -11.56
CA ILE A 164 6.69 -15.29 -12.93
C ILE A 164 5.92 -16.14 -13.93
N ASP A 165 5.89 -15.75 -15.21
CA ASP A 165 5.08 -16.43 -16.23
C ASP A 165 5.37 -17.94 -16.34
N GLY A 166 6.63 -18.34 -16.17
CA GLY A 166 7.08 -19.73 -16.26
C GLY A 166 7.06 -20.52 -14.94
N GLY A 167 6.59 -19.94 -13.83
CA GLY A 167 6.60 -20.57 -12.51
C GLY A 167 7.13 -19.66 -11.42
N LEU A 168 8.15 -20.13 -10.69
CA LEU A 168 8.70 -19.42 -9.53
C LEU A 168 10.16 -19.04 -9.75
N ASP A 169 10.52 -17.83 -9.33
CA ASP A 169 11.90 -17.34 -9.26
C ASP A 169 12.23 -16.91 -7.84
N THR A 170 13.46 -17.10 -7.37
CA THR A 170 13.86 -16.69 -6.02
C THR A 170 15.02 -15.71 -6.10
N VAL A 171 14.78 -14.51 -5.58
CA VAL A 171 15.77 -13.43 -5.50
C VAL A 171 16.14 -13.15 -4.05
N LYS A 172 17.36 -12.63 -3.86
CA LYS A 172 17.83 -12.14 -2.56
C LYS A 172 18.10 -10.65 -2.67
N VAL A 173 17.35 -9.84 -1.94
CA VAL A 173 17.47 -8.37 -1.95
C VAL A 173 18.02 -7.88 -0.63
N LYS A 174 18.98 -6.96 -0.68
CA LYS A 174 19.57 -6.33 0.50
C LYS A 174 18.60 -5.30 1.06
N LEU A 175 18.42 -5.24 2.38
CA LEU A 175 17.67 -4.15 3.01
C LEU A 175 18.52 -2.84 2.99
N PRO A 176 17.90 -1.69 2.75
CA PRO A 176 16.46 -1.48 2.58
C PRO A 176 15.93 -1.89 1.19
N ALA A 177 14.67 -2.36 1.12
CA ALA A 177 14.10 -2.92 -0.11
C ALA A 177 12.60 -2.62 -0.28
N VAL A 178 12.11 -2.73 -1.52
CA VAL A 178 10.68 -2.63 -1.86
C VAL A 178 10.14 -3.99 -2.30
N VAL A 179 9.00 -4.40 -1.75
CA VAL A 179 8.36 -5.67 -2.07
C VAL A 179 6.91 -5.43 -2.50
N SER A 180 6.47 -6.09 -3.57
CA SER A 180 5.04 -6.16 -3.90
C SER A 180 4.48 -7.55 -3.67
N ALA A 181 3.31 -7.62 -3.02
CA ALA A 181 2.66 -8.87 -2.66
C ALA A 181 1.77 -9.40 -3.79
N ASP A 182 1.97 -10.67 -4.17
CA ASP A 182 1.02 -11.43 -4.99
C ASP A 182 -0.07 -12.07 -4.13
N LEU A 183 -1.20 -12.47 -4.73
CA LEU A 183 -2.30 -13.12 -4.03
C LEU A 183 -1.89 -14.41 -3.30
N ARG A 184 -0.84 -15.08 -3.77
CA ARG A 184 -0.37 -16.37 -3.22
C ARG A 184 0.49 -16.24 -1.96
N LEU A 185 0.87 -15.02 -1.56
CA LEU A 185 1.83 -14.80 -0.47
C LEU A 185 1.30 -15.27 0.89
N ASN A 186 0.05 -14.97 1.19
CA ASN A 186 -0.60 -15.34 2.44
C ASN A 186 -2.12 -15.19 2.36
N GLU A 187 -2.80 -15.63 3.41
CA GLU A 187 -4.21 -15.35 3.67
C GLU A 187 -4.31 -14.24 4.76
N PRO A 188 -4.87 -13.05 4.44
CA PRO A 188 -5.00 -11.97 5.39
C PRO A 188 -5.91 -12.31 6.57
N ARG A 189 -5.50 -11.96 7.79
CA ARG A 189 -6.34 -12.19 8.98
C ARG A 189 -7.56 -11.28 9.02
N TYR A 190 -8.59 -11.72 9.73
CA TYR A 190 -9.71 -10.86 10.12
C TYR A 190 -9.37 -10.03 11.36
N ALA A 191 -9.83 -8.78 11.39
CA ALA A 191 -9.73 -7.93 12.57
C ALA A 191 -10.81 -8.31 13.59
N THR A 192 -10.40 -8.68 14.81
CA THR A 192 -11.33 -8.99 15.90
C THR A 192 -11.95 -7.72 16.49
N LEU A 193 -13.17 -7.80 17.05
CA LEU A 193 -13.84 -6.66 17.70
C LEU A 193 -12.95 -5.94 18.74
N PRO A 194 -12.20 -6.65 19.64
CA PRO A 194 -11.28 -5.97 20.55
C PRO A 194 -10.19 -5.18 19.84
N ASN A 195 -9.66 -5.69 18.72
CA ASN A 195 -8.61 -5.00 17.96
C ASN A 195 -9.17 -3.79 17.21
N ILE A 196 -10.39 -3.87 16.68
CA ILE A 196 -11.09 -2.73 16.05
C ILE A 196 -11.26 -1.59 17.08
N MET A 197 -11.63 -1.92 18.32
CA MET A 197 -11.77 -0.93 19.39
C MET A 197 -10.42 -0.31 19.79
N LYS A 198 -9.35 -1.11 19.87
CA LYS A 198 -7.99 -0.61 20.13
C LYS A 198 -7.47 0.26 19.00
N ALA A 199 -7.80 -0.06 17.74
CA ALA A 199 -7.36 0.68 16.55
C ALA A 199 -7.83 2.14 16.53
N LYS A 200 -8.98 2.46 17.16
CA LYS A 200 -9.46 3.84 17.31
C LYS A 200 -8.50 4.72 18.13
N LYS A 201 -7.76 4.12 19.07
CA LYS A 201 -6.79 4.81 19.93
C LYS A 201 -5.36 4.81 19.37
N LYS A 202 -5.07 3.99 18.36
CA LYS A 202 -3.74 3.95 17.75
C LYS A 202 -3.45 5.25 16.98
N PRO A 203 -2.17 5.68 16.91
CA PRO A 203 -1.79 6.90 16.21
C PRO A 203 -2.13 6.83 14.71
N LEU A 204 -2.77 7.89 14.22
CA LEU A 204 -3.00 8.16 12.80
C LEU A 204 -2.52 9.59 12.56
N ASP A 205 -1.34 9.71 11.97
CA ASP A 205 -0.79 11.00 11.59
C ASP A 205 -1.41 11.47 10.28
N LYS A 206 -1.70 12.76 10.19
CA LYS A 206 -2.26 13.38 9.00
C LYS A 206 -1.26 14.35 8.41
N LYS A 207 -0.99 14.22 7.13
CA LYS A 207 -0.15 15.13 6.34
C LYS A 207 -0.85 15.47 5.03
N THR A 208 -0.40 16.50 4.36
CA THR A 208 -0.83 16.88 3.02
C THR A 208 0.34 16.75 2.03
N PRO A 209 0.10 16.65 0.71
CA PRO A 209 1.17 16.72 -0.27
C PRO A 209 2.06 17.96 -0.14
N LYS A 210 1.46 19.10 0.25
CA LYS A 210 2.17 20.37 0.47
C LYS A 210 3.20 20.26 1.59
N ASP A 211 2.88 19.56 2.67
CA ASP A 211 3.82 19.33 3.78
C ASP A 211 5.05 18.51 3.36
N LEU A 212 4.91 17.72 2.28
CA LEU A 212 5.97 16.89 1.72
C LEU A 212 6.71 17.55 0.55
N GLY A 213 6.24 18.71 0.09
CA GLY A 213 6.76 19.40 -1.09
C GLY A 213 6.56 18.62 -2.39
N ILE A 214 5.46 17.85 -2.49
CA ILE A 214 5.17 17.00 -3.65
C ILE A 214 4.08 17.64 -4.49
N ASP A 215 4.38 17.80 -5.78
CA ASP A 215 3.41 18.21 -6.79
C ASP A 215 2.50 17.05 -7.18
N PHE A 216 1.19 17.30 -7.16
CA PHE A 216 0.13 16.36 -7.51
C PHE A 216 -0.53 16.73 -8.85
N THR A 217 0.12 17.58 -9.66
CA THR A 217 -0.33 17.92 -11.00
C THR A 217 -0.31 16.66 -11.89
N PRO A 218 -1.48 16.23 -12.42
CA PRO A 218 -1.58 15.07 -13.30
C PRO A 218 -0.63 15.16 -14.49
N GLN A 219 0.01 14.04 -14.83
CA GLN A 219 0.88 13.92 -16.00
C GLN A 219 0.13 13.30 -17.18
N THR A 220 -1.08 12.80 -16.94
CA THR A 220 -1.95 12.17 -17.93
C THR A 220 -3.33 12.81 -17.93
N GLU A 221 -4.02 12.71 -19.07
CA GLU A 221 -5.39 13.16 -19.25
C GLU A 221 -6.23 12.01 -19.79
N ILE A 222 -7.35 11.71 -19.13
CA ILE A 222 -8.34 10.74 -19.61
C ILE A 222 -9.29 11.48 -20.55
N LEU A 223 -9.28 11.10 -21.83
CA LEU A 223 -10.07 11.76 -22.87
C LEU A 223 -11.49 11.19 -22.98
N GLU A 224 -11.64 9.86 -22.90
CA GLU A 224 -12.90 9.12 -23.05
C GLU A 224 -12.91 7.81 -22.24
#